data_AF-A0A939NL92-F1
#
_entry.id   AF-A0A939NL92-F1
#
_cell.length_a   1.000
_cell.length_b   1.000
_cell.length_c   1.000
_cell.angle_alpha   90.00
_cell.angle_beta   90.00
_cell.angle_gamma   90.00
#
_symmetry.space_group_name_H-M   'P 1'
#
loop_
_entity.id
_entity.type
_entity.pdbx_description
1 polymer ?
#
loop_
_entity_poly.entity_id
_entity_poly.type
_entity_poly.pdbx_seq_one_letter_code
_entity_poly.pdbx_strand_id
1 'polypeptide(L)'
;MKLKTVEVNGKSYAEVDANGLPVYVHGDGKEIGFDAVQAVGKISSLNGEAKSHREAKEAAEASWRNSPKSVTRRRLSKRWT
;
A
#
# COMPACT_ATOMS: atom_id res chain seq x y z
N MET A 1 10.50 11.12 -8.36
CA MET A 1 10.77 12.32 -7.54
C MET A 1 12.26 12.55 -7.50
N LYS A 2 12.71 13.81 -7.49
CA LYS A 2 14.11 14.20 -7.27
C LYS A 2 14.16 15.17 -6.10
N LEU A 3 15.12 15.00 -5.19
CA LEU A 3 15.31 15.93 -4.08
C LEU A 3 15.74 17.29 -4.62
N LYS A 4 15.10 18.36 -4.15
CA LYS A 4 15.50 19.73 -4.46
C LYS A 4 16.68 20.10 -3.58
N THR A 5 17.76 20.57 -4.19
CA THR A 5 19.00 20.90 -3.49
C THR A 5 19.47 22.31 -3.80
N VAL A 6 20.11 22.94 -2.82
CA VAL A 6 20.74 24.26 -2.92
C VAL A 6 22.23 24.12 -2.57
N GLU A 7 23.10 24.73 -3.37
CA GLU A 7 24.53 24.78 -3.08
C GLU A 7 24.86 25.98 -2.19
N VAL A 8 25.54 25.73 -1.08
CA VAL A 8 26.06 26.76 -0.18
C VAL A 8 27.51 26.39 0.15
N ASN A 9 28.44 27.30 -0.17
CA ASN A 9 29.88 27.11 0.09
C ASN A 9 30.46 25.79 -0.46
N GLY A 10 30.04 25.38 -1.66
CA GLY A 10 30.51 24.15 -2.31
C GLY A 10 29.94 22.85 -1.73
N LYS A 11 28.93 22.93 -0.84
CA LYS A 11 28.19 21.78 -0.32
C LYS A 11 26.73 21.87 -0.76
N SER A 12 26.17 20.72 -1.15
CA SER A 12 24.76 20.60 -1.55
C SER A 12 23.90 20.27 -0.33
N TYR A 13 22.89 21.10 -0.07
CA TYR A 13 21.92 20.94 1.01
C TYR A 13 20.52 20.70 0.44
N ALA A 14 19.67 19.98 1.17
CA ALA A 14 18.27 19.86 0.80
C ALA A 14 17.54 21.19 1.03
N GLU A 15 16.71 21.60 0.06
CA GLU A 15 15.76 22.67 0.30
C GLU A 15 14.63 22.15 1.18
N VAL A 16 14.23 22.94 2.17
CA VAL A 16 13.13 22.62 3.08
C VAL A 16 11.97 23.57 2.83
N ASP A 17 10.75 23.09 2.97
CA ASP A 17 9.55 23.92 2.88
C ASP A 17 9.33 24.76 4.15
N ALA A 18 8.22 25.51 4.20
CA ALA A 18 7.85 26.31 5.37
C ALA A 18 7.63 25.49 6.65
N ASN A 19 7.43 24.18 6.53
CA ASN A 19 7.26 23.25 7.65
C ASN A 19 8.58 22.54 8.03
N GLY A 20 9.69 22.87 7.37
CA GLY A 20 10.98 22.23 7.57
C GLY A 20 11.10 20.85 6.91
N LEU A 21 10.18 20.49 6.01
CA LEU A 21 10.21 19.20 5.31
C LEU A 21 11.06 19.28 4.05
N PRO A 22 11.92 18.28 3.76
CA PRO A 22 12.70 18.25 2.53
C PRO A 22 11.79 18.28 1.29
N VAL A 23 12.09 19.19 0.36
CA VAL A 23 11.30 19.39 -0.86
C VAL A 23 11.74 18.43 -1.95
N TYR A 24 10.78 17.72 -2.54
CA TYR A 24 10.98 16.88 -3.71
C TYR A 24 10.23 17.44 -4.90
N VAL A 25 10.89 17.44 -6.06
CA VAL A 25 10.29 17.76 -7.36
C VAL A 25 9.77 16.48 -8.00
N HIS A 26 8.49 16.46 -8.32
CA HIS A 26 7.84 15.34 -8.99
C HIS A 26 7.97 15.45 -10.53
N GLY A 27 7.67 14.38 -11.25
CA GLY A 27 7.84 14.34 -12.72
C GLY A 27 6.97 15.35 -13.49
N ASP A 28 5.94 15.89 -12.84
CA ASP A 28 5.05 16.94 -13.36
C ASP A 28 5.52 18.36 -12.98
N GLY A 29 6.70 18.49 -12.36
CA GLY A 29 7.28 19.77 -11.95
C GLY A 29 6.76 20.31 -10.60
N LYS A 30 5.86 19.58 -9.92
CA LYS A 30 5.37 20.02 -8.60
C LYS A 30 6.40 19.79 -7.51
N GLU A 31 6.50 20.78 -6.62
CA GLU A 31 7.31 20.73 -5.42
C GLU A 31 6.46 20.28 -4.23
N ILE A 32 6.89 19.24 -3.53
CA ILE A 32 6.16 18.64 -2.42
C ILE A 32 7.11 18.42 -1.25
N GLY A 33 6.78 18.95 -0.07
CA GLY A 33 7.47 18.62 1.18
C GLY A 33 7.20 17.17 1.58
N PHE A 34 8.27 16.41 1.84
CA PHE A 34 8.16 14.99 2.18
C PHE A 34 8.22 14.78 3.69
N ASP A 35 7.09 14.39 4.28
CA ASP A 35 7.02 13.91 5.66
C ASP A 35 7.21 12.39 5.72
N ALA A 36 8.39 11.98 6.17
CA ALA A 36 8.74 10.57 6.28
C ALA A 36 7.91 9.83 7.35
N VAL A 37 7.54 10.50 8.45
CA VAL A 37 6.80 9.87 9.55
C VAL A 37 5.37 9.58 9.11
N GLN A 38 4.73 10.55 8.45
CA GLN A 38 3.39 10.38 7.88
C GLN A 38 3.38 9.34 6.78
N ALA A 39 4.39 9.33 5.90
CA ALA A 39 4.50 8.33 4.84
C ALA A 39 4.61 6.90 5.40
N VAL A 40 5.46 6.68 6.40
CA VAL A 40 5.59 5.38 7.08
C VAL A 40 4.29 4.97 7.77
N GLY A 41 3.62 5.91 8.44
CA GLY A 41 2.31 5.68 9.05
C GLY A 41 1.29 5.21 8.02
N LYS A 42 1.22 5.88 6.87
CA LYS A 42 0.29 5.52 5.79
C LYS A 42 0.60 4.16 5.16
N ILE A 43 1.88 3.82 4.96
CA ILE A 43 2.31 2.51 4.46
C ILE A 43 1.86 1.41 5.42
N SER A 44 2.02 1.61 6.73
CA SER A 44 1.58 0.66 7.75
C SER A 44 0.07 0.42 7.69
N SER A 45 -0.72 1.49 7.59
CA SER A 45 -2.18 1.39 7.44
C SER A 45 -2.59 0.61 6.18
N LEU A 46 -2.01 0.93 5.02
CA LEU A 46 -2.32 0.26 3.75
C LEU A 46 -1.95 -1.23 3.77
N ASN A 47 -0.84 -1.59 4.40
CA ASN A 47 -0.46 -3.00 4.58
C ASN A 47 -1.42 -3.73 5.52
N GLY A 48 -1.89 -3.06 6.58
CA GLY A 48 -2.93 -3.57 7.46
C GLY A 48 -4.24 -3.85 6.71
N GLU A 49 -4.70 -2.87 5.92
CA GLU A 49 -5.89 -2.99 5.07
C GLU A 49 -5.76 -4.15 4.07
N ALA A 50 -4.63 -4.23 3.35
CA ALA A 50 -4.37 -5.31 2.40
C ALA A 50 -4.38 -6.70 3.05
N LYS A 51 -3.81 -6.83 4.26
CA LYS A 51 -3.85 -8.06 5.04
C LYS A 51 -5.29 -8.44 5.41
N SER A 52 -6.08 -7.50 5.94
CA SER A 52 -7.48 -7.74 6.28
C SER A 52 -8.32 -8.15 5.07
N HIS A 53 -8.08 -7.56 3.90
CA HIS A 53 -8.74 -7.98 2.66
C HIS A 53 -8.39 -9.42 2.26
N ARG A 54 -7.12 -9.82 2.39
CA ARG A 54 -6.69 -11.20 2.12
C ARG A 54 -7.38 -12.18 3.06
N GLU A 55 -7.35 -11.92 4.36
CA GLU A 55 -7.96 -12.78 5.37
C GLU A 55 -9.48 -12.90 5.19
N ALA A 56 -10.17 -11.79 4.87
CA ALA A 56 -11.60 -11.81 4.59
C ALA A 56 -11.92 -12.64 3.34
N LYS A 57 -11.10 -12.56 2.29
CA LYS A 57 -11.27 -13.37 1.07
C LYS A 57 -11.06 -14.86 1.38
N GLU A 58 -10.00 -15.22 2.09
CA GLU A 58 -9.71 -16.60 2.49
C GLU A 58 -10.85 -17.19 3.34
N ALA A 59 -11.35 -16.41 4.31
CA ALA A 59 -12.49 -16.81 5.15
C ALA A 59 -13.77 -17.00 4.33
N ALA A 60 -14.05 -16.10 3.38
CA ALA A 60 -15.21 -16.20 2.49
C ALA A 60 -15.12 -17.44 1.57
N GLU A 61 -13.95 -17.72 1.00
CA GLU A 61 -13.72 -18.91 0.16
C GLU A 61 -13.83 -20.20 0.98
N ALA A 62 -13.31 -20.23 2.21
CA ALA A 62 -13.45 -21.37 3.12
C ALA A 62 -14.91 -21.60 3.51
N SER A 63 -15.64 -20.54 3.86
CA SER A 63 -17.07 -20.59 4.17
C SER A 63 -17.88 -21.11 2.98
N TRP A 64 -17.61 -20.60 1.76
CA TRP A 64 -18.24 -21.09 0.55
C TRP A 64 -17.92 -22.56 0.29
N ARG A 65 -16.66 -22.98 0.45
CA ARG A 65 -16.21 -24.37 0.22
C ARG A 65 -16.85 -25.37 1.19
N ASN A 66 -17.20 -24.92 2.39
CA ASN A 66 -17.84 -25.72 3.43
C ASN A 66 -19.36 -25.62 3.42
N SER A 67 -19.93 -24.71 2.63
CA SER A 67 -21.37 -24.57 2.48
C SER A 67 -22.04 -25.89 2.05
N PRO A 68 -23.20 -26.26 2.62
CA PRO A 68 -23.93 -27.48 2.24
C PRO A 68 -24.18 -27.58 0.73
N LYS A 69 -24.42 -26.44 0.07
CA LYS A 69 -24.63 -26.35 -1.38
C LYS A 69 -23.38 -26.77 -2.17
N SER A 70 -22.19 -26.30 -1.77
CA SER A 70 -20.93 -26.61 -2.45
C SER A 70 -20.46 -28.04 -2.18
N VAL A 71 -20.66 -28.55 -0.96
CA VAL A 71 -20.37 -29.94 -0.59
C VAL A 71 -21.26 -30.90 -1.38
N THR A 72 -22.56 -30.62 -1.46
CA THR A 72 -23.52 -31.44 -2.22
C THR A 72 -23.17 -31.48 -3.71
N ARG A 73 -22.83 -30.33 -4.30
CA ARG A 73 -22.41 -30.24 -5.71
C ARG A 73 -21.19 -31.10 -6.02
N ARG A 74 -20.19 -31.08 -5.13
CA ARG A 74 -18.94 -31.84 -5.26
C ARG A 74 -19.12 -33.34 -5.05
N ARG A 75 -20.04 -33.75 -4.17
CA ARG A 75 -20.42 -35.16 -4.00
C ARG A 75 -21.15 -35.70 -5.22
N LEU A 76 -22.07 -34.90 -5.79
CA LEU A 76 -22.78 -35.25 -7.01
C LEU A 76 -21.81 -35.37 -8.19
N SER A 77 -20.85 -34.47 -8.37
CA SER A 77 -19.90 -34.56 -9.50
C SER A 77 -19.03 -35.83 -9.45
N LYS A 78 -18.54 -36.22 -8.26
CA LYS A 78 -17.71 -37.42 -8.09
C LYS A 78 -18.45 -38.74 -8.32
N ARG A 79 -19.78 -38.73 -8.27
CA ARG A 79 -20.60 -39.94 -8.49
C ARG A 79 -20.76 -40.26 -9.99
N TRP A 80 -20.40 -39.34 -10.88
CA TRP A 80 -20.60 -39.43 -12.33
C TRP A 80 -19.28 -39.49 -13.12
N THR A 81 -18.15 -39.69 -12.42
CA THR A 81 -16.80 -39.92 -12.97
C THR A 81 -16.27 -41.24 -12.43
#